data_AF-A0AAW2B2F8-F1
#
_entry.id   AF-A0AAW2B2F8-F1
#
_cell.length_a   1.000
_cell.length_b   1.000
_cell.length_c   1.000
_cell.angle_alpha   90.00
_cell.angle_beta   90.00
_cell.angle_gamma   90.00
#
_symmetry.space_group_name_H-M   'P 1'
#
loop_
_entity.id
_entity.type
_entity.pdbx_description
1 polymer ?
#
loop_
_entity_poly.entity_id
_entity_poly.type
_entity_poly.pdbx_seq_one_letter_code
_entity_poly.pdbx_strand_id
1 'polypeptide(L)'
;RKYQYQFINESRTWQDAQSYCRARFTDLATADNMSDASLLVNTVDAGYNGSVWIGLHNGTEYRWVWSMGTQSQYSIWNSGEPNGDGGCVRSFNGSWYDESCITALPFVCFNDSSGFIIITTAMTWRDAQSYCRQHHTDLASISSAEQQNLIRNQASLWIGLFLDSWQWSDSGNLSFRYWTEGQPSQSSGSECVGMSRNNSGKWAHESCDLKHPFICHGDDKLIKKQIVKLKLSCNGKCTLNDPSIQTAILNEISEKMKSMGLESDSKISWRKGEGGEVFHQEINHTASSNNTCNKK
;
A
#
# COMPACT_ATOMS: atom_id res chain seq x y z
N ARG A 1 -10.71 2.35 -6.29
CA ARG A 1 -10.43 3.80 -6.06
C ARG A 1 -8.99 4.06 -6.50
N LYS A 2 -8.63 5.26 -6.98
CA LYS A 2 -7.23 5.56 -7.28
C LYS A 2 -6.61 6.21 -6.05
N TYR A 3 -5.96 5.40 -5.22
CA TYR A 3 -5.22 5.91 -4.06
C TYR A 3 -3.93 6.58 -4.53
N GLN A 4 -3.59 7.73 -3.95
CA GLN A 4 -2.22 8.22 -3.95
C GLN A 4 -1.61 7.94 -2.58
N TYR A 5 -0.40 7.38 -2.58
CA TYR A 5 0.32 7.06 -1.36
C TYR A 5 1.49 8.01 -1.16
N GLN A 6 1.76 8.35 0.10
CA GLN A 6 2.88 9.20 0.48
C GLN A 6 3.64 8.54 1.64
N PHE A 7 4.93 8.26 1.43
CA PHE A 7 5.83 7.79 2.48
C PHE A 7 6.22 8.95 3.40
N ILE A 8 6.08 8.73 4.71
CA ILE A 8 6.45 9.65 5.77
C ILE A 8 7.61 9.02 6.54
N ASN A 9 8.80 9.56 6.34
CA ASN A 9 10.03 9.12 7.00
C ASN A 9 10.19 9.76 8.39
N GLU A 10 9.18 9.56 9.24
CA GLU A 10 9.17 9.93 10.65
C GLU A 10 8.69 8.73 11.48
N SER A 11 9.43 8.36 12.53
CA SER A 11 9.05 7.20 13.35
C SER A 11 7.99 7.57 14.38
N ARG A 12 6.80 6.99 14.25
CA ARG A 12 5.64 7.20 15.15
C ARG A 12 5.02 5.87 15.57
N THR A 13 4.34 5.85 16.71
CA THR A 13 3.46 4.72 17.06
C THR A 13 2.33 4.63 16.03
N TRP A 14 1.66 3.49 15.94
CA TRP A 14 0.61 3.32 14.92
C TRP A 14 -0.51 4.36 15.07
N GLN A 15 -0.97 4.61 16.31
CA GLN A 15 -2.01 5.59 16.61
C GLN A 15 -1.57 7.03 16.30
N ASP A 16 -0.30 7.38 16.59
CA ASP A 16 0.25 8.69 16.25
C ASP A 16 0.39 8.88 14.74
N ALA A 17 0.77 7.82 14.02
CA ALA A 17 0.87 7.80 12.56
C ALA A 17 -0.52 7.97 11.91
N GLN A 18 -1.53 7.27 12.41
CA GLN A 18 -2.92 7.44 11.98
C GLN A 18 -3.41 8.88 12.20
N SER A 19 -3.20 9.42 13.40
CA SER A 19 -3.56 10.80 13.73
C SER A 19 -2.87 11.80 12.79
N TYR A 20 -1.59 11.57 12.49
CA TYR A 20 -0.86 12.38 11.53
C TYR A 20 -1.48 12.32 10.13
N CYS A 21 -1.78 11.10 9.64
CA CYS A 21 -2.36 10.93 8.30
C CYS A 21 -3.74 11.56 8.19
N ARG A 22 -4.62 11.45 9.20
CA ARG A 22 -5.94 12.07 9.19
C ARG A 22 -5.90 13.60 9.24
N ALA A 23 -4.86 14.17 9.84
CA ALA A 23 -4.69 15.62 9.90
C ALA A 23 -4.25 16.23 8.56
N ARG A 24 -3.52 15.47 7.71
CA ARG A 24 -2.82 15.99 6.52
C ARG A 24 -3.22 15.31 5.20
N PHE A 25 -3.81 14.14 5.28
CA PHE A 25 -4.20 13.26 4.18
C PHE A 25 -5.60 12.69 4.46
N THR A 26 -5.92 11.50 3.97
CA THR A 26 -7.16 10.80 4.32
C THR A 26 -6.97 9.90 5.54
N ASP A 27 -6.08 8.91 5.47
CA ASP A 27 -5.75 8.00 6.59
C ASP A 27 -4.40 7.28 6.31
N LEU A 28 -4.00 6.36 7.18
CA LEU A 28 -2.94 5.38 6.90
C LEU A 28 -3.31 4.49 5.72
N ALA A 29 -2.32 4.15 4.90
CA ALA A 29 -2.53 3.51 3.61
C ALA A 29 -3.30 2.19 3.70
N THR A 30 -4.27 2.04 2.80
CA THR A 30 -5.06 0.82 2.62
C THR A 30 -4.73 0.15 1.28
N ALA A 31 -5.05 -1.12 1.11
CA ALA A 31 -4.83 -1.84 -0.14
C ALA A 31 -6.02 -2.74 -0.48
N ASP A 32 -6.54 -2.61 -1.69
CA ASP A 32 -7.70 -3.39 -2.18
C ASP A 32 -7.28 -4.65 -2.94
N ASN A 33 -6.06 -4.66 -3.48
CA ASN A 33 -5.57 -5.75 -4.33
C ASN A 33 -4.04 -5.76 -4.40
N MET A 34 -3.49 -6.70 -5.18
CA MET A 34 -2.05 -6.85 -5.38
C MET A 34 -1.38 -5.63 -6.04
N SER A 35 -2.09 -4.92 -6.92
CA SER A 35 -1.58 -3.70 -7.56
C SER A 35 -1.38 -2.59 -6.53
N ASP A 36 -2.33 -2.42 -5.61
CA ASP A 36 -2.19 -1.47 -4.49
C ASP A 36 -1.05 -1.86 -3.56
N ALA A 37 -0.96 -3.14 -3.17
CA ALA A 37 0.13 -3.63 -2.32
C ALA A 37 1.50 -3.40 -2.97
N SER A 38 1.63 -3.64 -4.27
CA SER A 38 2.86 -3.38 -5.03
C SER A 38 3.19 -1.88 -5.07
N LEU A 39 2.18 -1.01 -5.18
CA LEU A 39 2.37 0.43 -5.17
C LEU A 39 2.86 0.94 -3.81
N LEU A 40 2.40 0.36 -2.70
CA LEU A 40 2.91 0.68 -1.35
C LEU A 40 4.42 0.42 -1.25
N VAL A 41 4.90 -0.73 -1.75
CA VAL A 41 6.33 -1.08 -1.76
C VAL A 41 7.17 -0.08 -2.53
N ASN A 42 6.65 0.36 -3.68
CA ASN A 42 7.32 1.33 -4.55
C ASN A 42 7.31 2.76 -4.00
N THR A 43 6.43 3.06 -3.04
CA THR A 43 6.31 4.38 -2.41
C THR A 43 7.38 4.59 -1.33
N VAL A 44 7.84 3.52 -0.69
CA VAL A 44 8.88 3.57 0.35
C VAL A 44 10.24 3.89 -0.26
N ASP A 45 11.00 4.77 0.38
CA ASP A 45 12.35 5.16 -0.06
C ASP A 45 13.23 3.92 -0.25
N ALA A 46 13.97 3.88 -1.36
CA ALA A 46 14.70 2.68 -1.77
C ALA A 46 15.79 2.22 -0.78
N GLY A 47 16.29 3.13 0.07
CA GLY A 47 17.27 2.84 1.11
C GLY A 47 16.68 2.47 2.47
N TYR A 48 15.36 2.49 2.64
CA TYR A 48 14.70 2.09 3.89
C TYR A 48 14.33 0.60 3.85
N ASN A 49 14.79 -0.13 4.87
CA ASN A 49 14.74 -1.59 4.92
C ASN A 49 13.95 -2.13 6.13
N GLY A 50 13.34 -1.26 6.94
CA GLY A 50 12.55 -1.64 8.11
C GLY A 50 11.06 -1.86 7.78
N SER A 51 10.28 -2.16 8.82
CA SER A 51 8.81 -2.14 8.76
C SER A 51 8.31 -0.69 8.61
N VAL A 52 7.25 -0.51 7.82
CA VAL A 52 6.49 0.75 7.72
C VAL A 52 5.03 0.51 8.08
N TRP A 53 4.42 1.43 8.83
CA TRP A 53 3.00 1.29 9.16
C TRP A 53 2.09 1.48 7.94
N ILE A 54 1.09 0.61 7.87
CA ILE A 54 -0.08 0.71 7.01
C ILE A 54 -1.34 0.71 7.88
N GLY A 55 -2.50 1.00 7.30
CA GLY A 55 -3.75 1.23 8.04
C GLY A 55 -4.42 -0.03 8.58
N LEU A 56 -3.83 -1.22 8.43
CA LEU A 56 -4.43 -2.45 8.92
C LEU A 56 -4.15 -2.62 10.42
N HIS A 57 -5.18 -2.95 11.18
CA HIS A 57 -5.09 -3.22 12.62
C HIS A 57 -6.10 -4.30 13.03
N ASN A 58 -5.87 -4.93 14.18
CA ASN A 58 -6.80 -5.92 14.69
C ASN A 58 -8.13 -5.25 15.10
N GLY A 59 -9.25 -5.79 14.61
CA GLY A 59 -10.60 -5.36 14.95
C GLY A 59 -11.23 -6.25 16.01
N THR A 60 -12.51 -6.00 16.30
CA THR A 60 -13.30 -6.75 17.29
C THR A 60 -14.30 -7.71 16.68
N GLU A 61 -14.56 -7.59 15.38
CA GLU A 61 -15.57 -8.37 14.66
C GLU A 61 -14.91 -9.32 13.68
N TYR A 62 -15.35 -10.58 13.70
CA TYR A 62 -14.93 -11.61 12.77
C TYR A 62 -15.91 -11.71 11.61
N ARG A 63 -15.38 -11.79 10.38
CA ARG A 63 -16.19 -11.90 9.16
C ARG A 63 -15.57 -12.86 8.16
N TRP A 64 -16.40 -13.63 7.47
CA TRP A 64 -15.99 -14.45 6.35
C TRP A 64 -15.70 -13.58 5.14
N VAL A 65 -14.48 -13.63 4.63
CA VAL A 65 -14.04 -12.82 3.50
C VAL A 65 -13.16 -13.61 2.54
N TRP A 66 -13.20 -13.22 1.27
CA TRP A 66 -12.37 -13.82 0.22
C TRP A 66 -10.98 -13.19 0.18
N SER A 67 -9.94 -14.03 0.11
CA SER A 67 -8.54 -13.63 0.08
C SER A 67 -8.17 -12.68 -1.05
N MET A 68 -8.83 -12.84 -2.19
CA MET A 68 -8.69 -12.00 -3.39
C MET A 68 -9.28 -10.60 -3.26
N GLY A 69 -10.02 -10.31 -2.18
CA GLY A 69 -10.81 -9.08 -2.10
C GLY A 69 -12.18 -9.16 -2.79
N THR A 70 -12.52 -10.32 -3.39
CA THR A 70 -13.78 -10.49 -4.12
C THR A 70 -14.98 -10.32 -3.20
N GLN A 71 -15.90 -9.41 -3.54
CA GLN A 71 -17.17 -9.27 -2.83
C GLN A 71 -18.19 -10.23 -3.43
N SER A 72 -18.67 -11.18 -2.63
CA SER A 72 -19.68 -12.15 -3.03
C SER A 72 -20.58 -12.48 -1.85
N GLN A 73 -21.88 -12.57 -2.11
CA GLN A 73 -22.88 -13.05 -1.14
C GLN A 73 -23.20 -14.55 -1.34
N TYR A 74 -22.60 -15.17 -2.36
CA TYR A 74 -22.79 -16.60 -2.62
C TYR A 74 -22.18 -17.42 -1.47
N SER A 75 -22.96 -18.36 -0.94
CA SER A 75 -22.52 -19.32 0.05
C SER A 75 -23.22 -20.66 -0.12
N ILE A 76 -22.48 -21.74 0.12
CA ILE A 76 -22.98 -23.12 0.03
C ILE A 76 -22.41 -23.98 1.16
N TRP A 77 -22.44 -23.40 2.37
CA TRP A 77 -22.13 -24.11 3.61
C TRP A 77 -22.92 -25.41 3.71
N ASN A 78 -22.26 -26.47 4.19
CA ASN A 78 -22.95 -27.71 4.49
C ASN A 78 -23.92 -27.50 5.66
N SER A 79 -24.91 -28.39 5.79
CA SER A 79 -25.83 -28.36 6.94
C SER A 79 -25.05 -28.45 8.25
N GLY A 80 -25.22 -27.47 9.13
CA GLY A 80 -24.50 -27.37 10.41
C GLY A 80 -23.23 -26.52 10.37
N GLU A 81 -22.83 -26.02 9.20
CA GLU A 81 -21.64 -25.18 9.03
C GLU A 81 -21.99 -23.68 8.87
N PRO A 82 -21.06 -22.76 9.19
CA PRO A 82 -19.81 -23.02 9.90
C PRO A 82 -20.06 -23.38 11.38
N ASN A 83 -19.27 -24.30 11.94
CA ASN A 83 -19.46 -24.82 13.29
C ASN A 83 -18.44 -24.28 14.33
N GLY A 84 -17.41 -23.56 13.88
CA GLY A 84 -16.38 -22.96 14.73
C GLY A 84 -15.12 -23.81 14.92
N ASP A 85 -14.95 -24.89 14.16
CA ASP A 85 -13.77 -25.76 14.18
C ASP A 85 -12.54 -25.10 13.55
N GLY A 86 -12.71 -23.98 12.84
CA GLY A 86 -11.58 -23.19 12.36
C GLY A 86 -11.93 -21.87 11.69
N GLY A 87 -10.88 -21.23 11.16
CA GLY A 87 -10.98 -19.93 10.49
C GLY A 87 -10.77 -20.00 8.98
N CYS A 88 -10.64 -21.19 8.39
CA CYS A 88 -10.33 -21.35 6.97
C CYS A 88 -11.31 -22.32 6.33
N VAL A 89 -11.63 -22.15 5.05
CA VAL A 89 -12.71 -22.92 4.42
C VAL A 89 -12.18 -23.91 3.41
N ARG A 90 -12.61 -25.16 3.56
CA ARG A 90 -12.42 -26.20 2.55
C ARG A 90 -13.72 -26.47 1.79
N SER A 91 -13.60 -26.71 0.48
CA SER A 91 -14.68 -27.28 -0.33
C SER A 91 -14.54 -28.80 -0.36
N PHE A 92 -15.65 -29.50 -0.14
CA PHE A 92 -15.70 -30.96 -0.20
C PHE A 92 -17.08 -31.41 -0.70
N ASN A 93 -17.10 -32.25 -1.74
CA ASN A 93 -18.34 -32.78 -2.35
C ASN A 93 -19.38 -31.70 -2.74
N GLY A 94 -18.92 -30.50 -3.10
CA GLY A 94 -19.80 -29.40 -3.52
C GLY A 94 -20.38 -28.55 -2.39
N SER A 95 -19.91 -28.72 -1.15
CA SER A 95 -20.30 -27.89 0.00
C SER A 95 -19.08 -27.35 0.75
N TRP A 96 -19.27 -26.32 1.55
CA TRP A 96 -18.21 -25.66 2.33
C TRP A 96 -18.26 -26.05 3.81
N TYR A 97 -17.08 -26.13 4.41
CA TYR A 97 -16.83 -26.47 5.81
C TYR A 97 -15.73 -25.56 6.34
N ASP A 98 -15.87 -25.02 7.55
CA ASP A 98 -14.74 -24.42 8.24
C ASP A 98 -13.81 -25.52 8.78
N GLU A 99 -12.53 -25.21 8.79
CA GLU A 99 -11.46 -26.15 9.05
C GLU A 99 -10.28 -25.38 9.66
N SER A 100 -9.50 -26.09 10.48
CA SER A 100 -8.31 -25.53 11.08
C SER A 100 -7.35 -25.06 9.99
N CYS A 101 -6.96 -23.78 10.03
CA CYS A 101 -6.10 -23.17 9.01
C CYS A 101 -4.72 -23.82 8.86
N ILE A 102 -4.29 -24.59 9.88
CA ILE A 102 -3.02 -25.31 9.89
C ILE A 102 -3.13 -26.73 9.31
N THR A 103 -4.33 -27.20 8.95
CA THR A 103 -4.51 -28.48 8.27
C THR A 103 -3.88 -28.42 6.88
N ALA A 104 -3.08 -29.44 6.54
CA ALA A 104 -2.47 -29.53 5.22
C ALA A 104 -3.45 -30.16 4.22
N LEU A 105 -3.94 -29.38 3.26
CA LEU A 105 -4.85 -29.85 2.21
C LEU A 105 -4.36 -29.41 0.83
N PRO A 106 -4.68 -30.16 -0.24
CA PRO A 106 -4.61 -29.64 -1.59
C PRO A 106 -5.54 -28.43 -1.76
N PHE A 107 -5.36 -27.63 -2.81
CA PHE A 107 -5.97 -26.31 -2.88
C PHE A 107 -6.28 -25.85 -4.29
N VAL A 108 -7.16 -24.85 -4.42
CA VAL A 108 -7.53 -24.27 -5.71
C VAL A 108 -7.00 -22.86 -5.81
N CYS A 109 -6.12 -22.62 -6.77
CA CYS A 109 -5.75 -21.27 -7.17
C CYS A 109 -6.71 -20.76 -8.25
N PHE A 110 -6.91 -19.45 -8.29
CA PHE A 110 -7.50 -18.76 -9.43
C PHE A 110 -6.37 -18.11 -10.25
N ASN A 111 -6.54 -18.13 -11.57
CA ASN A 111 -5.70 -17.43 -12.52
C ASN A 111 -6.59 -16.70 -13.52
N ASP A 112 -6.42 -15.39 -13.65
CA ASP A 112 -7.21 -14.54 -14.55
C ASP A 112 -7.26 -15.06 -16.00
N SER A 113 -6.19 -15.74 -16.44
CA SER A 113 -6.07 -16.27 -17.82
C SER A 113 -6.63 -17.68 -18.01
N SER A 114 -6.78 -18.46 -16.93
CA SER A 114 -7.06 -19.91 -17.03
C SER A 114 -8.15 -20.42 -16.08
N GLY A 115 -8.72 -19.55 -15.24
CA GLY A 115 -9.75 -19.94 -14.27
C GLY A 115 -9.16 -20.70 -13.08
N PHE A 116 -9.86 -21.75 -12.64
CA PHE A 116 -9.46 -22.54 -11.47
C PHE A 116 -8.36 -23.56 -11.82
N ILE A 117 -7.31 -23.58 -11.01
CA ILE A 117 -6.17 -24.48 -11.12
C ILE A 117 -6.08 -25.26 -9.81
N ILE A 118 -6.23 -26.58 -9.89
CA ILE A 118 -6.14 -27.47 -8.71
C ILE A 118 -4.68 -27.85 -8.49
N ILE A 119 -4.19 -27.60 -7.29
CA ILE A 119 -2.86 -27.99 -6.82
C ILE A 119 -3.03 -29.15 -5.86
N THR A 120 -2.42 -30.30 -6.19
CA THR A 120 -2.56 -31.55 -5.42
C THR A 120 -1.62 -31.64 -4.22
N THR A 121 -0.58 -30.80 -4.16
CA THR A 121 0.35 -30.71 -3.04
C THR A 121 -0.38 -30.13 -1.82
N ALA A 122 -0.38 -30.88 -0.71
CA ALA A 122 -1.04 -30.43 0.51
C ALA A 122 -0.23 -29.35 1.24
N MET A 123 -0.89 -28.25 1.60
CA MET A 123 -0.30 -27.10 2.30
C MET A 123 -1.28 -26.54 3.34
N THR A 124 -0.77 -25.81 4.34
CA THR A 124 -1.66 -25.02 5.22
C THR A 124 -2.35 -23.93 4.40
N TRP A 125 -3.46 -23.38 4.89
CA TRP A 125 -4.22 -22.39 4.13
C TRP A 125 -3.37 -21.16 3.76
N ARG A 126 -2.53 -20.68 4.70
CA ARG A 126 -1.64 -19.52 4.48
C ARG A 126 -0.54 -19.83 3.47
N ASP A 127 0.03 -21.01 3.53
CA ASP A 127 1.09 -21.42 2.60
C ASP A 127 0.52 -21.62 1.19
N ALA A 128 -0.67 -22.22 1.09
CA ALA A 128 -1.43 -22.35 -0.16
C ALA A 128 -1.74 -20.98 -0.78
N GLN A 129 -2.17 -20.00 0.02
CA GLN A 129 -2.39 -18.63 -0.43
C GLN A 129 -1.11 -18.00 -0.97
N SER A 130 0.00 -18.12 -0.23
CA SER A 130 1.31 -17.60 -0.65
C SER A 130 1.75 -18.24 -1.96
N TYR A 131 1.61 -19.56 -2.09
CA TYR A 131 1.88 -20.29 -3.33
C TYR A 131 1.03 -19.76 -4.50
N CYS A 132 -0.29 -19.65 -4.32
CA CYS A 132 -1.15 -19.18 -5.40
C CYS A 132 -0.80 -17.76 -5.84
N ARG A 133 -0.38 -16.86 -4.95
CA ARG A 133 0.04 -15.50 -5.33
C ARG A 133 1.42 -15.43 -5.96
N GLN A 134 2.28 -16.40 -5.65
CA GLN A 134 3.60 -16.50 -6.26
C GLN A 134 3.54 -17.05 -7.69
N HIS A 135 2.60 -17.97 -7.95
CA HIS A 135 2.54 -18.72 -9.21
C HIS A 135 1.31 -18.41 -10.08
N HIS A 136 0.27 -17.82 -9.50
CA HIS A 136 -1.04 -17.54 -10.09
C HIS A 136 -1.58 -16.19 -9.57
N THR A 137 -2.90 -16.00 -9.46
CA THR A 137 -3.50 -14.77 -8.90
C THR A 137 -3.65 -14.86 -7.38
N ASP A 138 -4.41 -15.84 -6.85
CA ASP A 138 -4.62 -16.08 -5.41
C ASP A 138 -5.34 -17.43 -5.22
N LEU A 139 -5.68 -17.83 -3.99
CA LEU A 139 -6.68 -18.85 -3.73
C LEU A 139 -8.02 -18.47 -4.35
N ALA A 140 -8.75 -19.47 -4.84
CA ALA A 140 -9.96 -19.24 -5.61
C ALA A 140 -11.12 -18.68 -4.78
N SER A 141 -11.70 -17.58 -5.27
CA SER A 141 -13.01 -17.11 -4.87
C SER A 141 -14.12 -17.85 -5.61
N ILE A 142 -15.12 -18.34 -4.89
CA ILE A 142 -16.30 -18.98 -5.49
C ILE A 142 -17.50 -18.06 -5.30
N SER A 143 -17.98 -17.53 -6.42
CA SER A 143 -19.03 -16.51 -6.47
C SER A 143 -20.33 -16.99 -7.12
N SER A 144 -20.37 -18.23 -7.60
CA SER A 144 -21.58 -18.81 -8.19
C SER A 144 -21.62 -20.33 -8.13
N ALA A 145 -22.80 -20.91 -8.37
CA ALA A 145 -22.99 -22.35 -8.46
C ALA A 145 -22.24 -22.97 -9.66
N GLU A 146 -22.12 -22.23 -10.76
CA GLU A 146 -21.36 -22.65 -11.94
C GLU A 146 -19.88 -22.82 -11.59
N GLN A 147 -19.30 -21.87 -10.84
CA GLN A 147 -17.92 -21.97 -10.36
C GLN A 147 -17.75 -23.13 -9.36
N GLN A 148 -18.70 -23.31 -8.44
CA GLN A 148 -18.66 -24.44 -7.49
C GLN A 148 -18.69 -25.80 -8.22
N ASN A 149 -19.45 -25.91 -9.31
CA ASN A 149 -19.55 -27.15 -10.09
C ASN A 149 -18.22 -27.57 -10.74
N LEU A 150 -17.31 -26.63 -11.02
CA LEU A 150 -15.97 -26.93 -11.58
C LEU A 150 -15.11 -27.80 -10.65
N ILE A 151 -15.32 -27.69 -9.34
CA ILE A 151 -14.52 -28.39 -8.32
C ILE A 151 -15.35 -29.39 -7.49
N ARG A 152 -16.63 -29.61 -7.84
CA ARG A 152 -17.57 -30.40 -7.05
C ARG A 152 -17.12 -31.84 -6.80
N ASN A 153 -16.49 -32.47 -7.78
CA ASN A 153 -16.07 -33.87 -7.73
C ASN A 153 -14.65 -34.05 -7.19
N GLN A 154 -14.06 -33.02 -6.60
CA GLN A 154 -12.71 -33.07 -6.05
C GLN A 154 -12.74 -33.50 -4.59
N ALA A 155 -11.58 -33.95 -4.10
CA ALA A 155 -11.35 -34.19 -2.68
C ALA A 155 -11.43 -32.89 -1.86
N SER A 156 -11.13 -32.94 -0.56
CA SER A 156 -11.07 -31.73 0.28
C SER A 156 -10.03 -30.75 -0.27
N LEU A 157 -10.49 -29.56 -0.68
CA LEU A 157 -9.64 -28.52 -1.26
C LEU A 157 -9.76 -27.22 -0.47
N TRP A 158 -8.64 -26.55 -0.19
CA TRP A 158 -8.69 -25.16 0.25
C TRP A 158 -9.25 -24.24 -0.84
N ILE A 159 -10.13 -23.34 -0.42
CA ILE A 159 -10.63 -22.21 -1.20
C ILE A 159 -10.28 -20.90 -0.49
N GLY A 160 -10.41 -19.75 -1.18
CA GLY A 160 -9.95 -18.46 -0.67
C GLY A 160 -10.78 -17.83 0.46
N LEU A 161 -11.81 -18.51 0.97
CA LEU A 161 -12.66 -17.99 2.04
C LEU A 161 -12.00 -18.27 3.40
N PHE A 162 -11.90 -17.24 4.23
CA PHE A 162 -11.35 -17.33 5.59
C PHE A 162 -12.03 -16.33 6.52
N LEU A 163 -11.93 -16.58 7.83
CA LEU A 163 -12.46 -15.76 8.90
C LEU A 163 -11.42 -14.69 9.27
N ASP A 164 -11.78 -13.43 9.11
CA ASP A 164 -10.88 -12.29 9.29
C ASP A 164 -11.40 -11.36 10.39
N SER A 165 -10.52 -10.96 11.30
CA SER A 165 -10.78 -9.92 12.31
C SER A 165 -10.14 -8.58 11.99
N TRP A 166 -9.29 -8.52 10.95
CA TRP A 166 -8.50 -7.33 10.63
C TRP A 166 -9.35 -6.28 9.91
N GLN A 167 -9.13 -5.03 10.28
CA GLN A 167 -9.89 -3.88 9.76
C GLN A 167 -8.94 -2.79 9.29
N TRP A 168 -9.37 -2.06 8.26
CA TRP A 168 -8.64 -0.90 7.77
C TRP A 168 -9.06 0.34 8.54
N SER A 169 -8.09 1.19 8.85
CA SER A 169 -8.24 2.40 9.64
C SER A 169 -9.16 3.44 9.01
N ASP A 170 -9.31 3.42 7.68
CA ASP A 170 -10.20 4.31 6.91
C ASP A 170 -11.68 3.87 6.93
N SER A 171 -12.02 2.86 7.74
CA SER A 171 -13.34 2.21 7.79
C SER A 171 -13.77 1.55 6.47
N GLY A 172 -12.82 1.30 5.57
CA GLY A 172 -13.05 0.64 4.30
C GLY A 172 -13.40 -0.85 4.44
N ASN A 173 -14.33 -1.33 3.63
CA ASN A 173 -14.72 -2.74 3.59
C ASN A 173 -13.80 -3.62 2.72
N LEU A 174 -12.50 -3.30 2.69
CA LEU A 174 -11.54 -4.04 1.86
C LEU A 174 -11.08 -5.31 2.59
N SER A 175 -11.18 -6.45 1.92
CA SER A 175 -10.86 -7.76 2.50
C SER A 175 -9.51 -8.32 2.05
N PHE A 176 -8.83 -7.69 1.08
CA PHE A 176 -7.53 -8.15 0.63
C PHE A 176 -6.49 -8.08 1.75
N ARG A 177 -5.73 -9.18 1.92
CA ARG A 177 -4.65 -9.28 2.90
C ARG A 177 -3.39 -9.79 2.25
N TYR A 178 -2.25 -9.12 2.40
CA TYR A 178 -0.95 -9.56 1.84
C TYR A 178 0.05 -9.98 2.92
N TRP A 179 -0.41 -10.86 3.81
CA TRP A 179 0.40 -11.40 4.89
C TRP A 179 1.62 -12.15 4.40
N THR A 180 2.65 -12.16 5.25
CA THR A 180 3.75 -13.09 5.12
C THR A 180 3.37 -14.50 5.57
N GLU A 181 4.21 -15.46 5.24
CA GLU A 181 3.96 -16.87 5.54
C GLU A 181 3.78 -17.09 7.06
N GLY A 182 2.79 -17.91 7.42
CA GLY A 182 2.45 -18.18 8.82
C GLY A 182 1.84 -17.02 9.62
N GLN A 183 1.58 -15.85 9.00
CA GLN A 183 1.00 -14.69 9.68
C GLN A 183 -0.49 -14.49 9.36
N PRO A 184 -1.28 -13.88 10.28
CA PRO A 184 -0.92 -13.48 11.64
C PRO A 184 -0.79 -14.69 12.58
N SER A 185 0.07 -14.63 13.60
CA SER A 185 0.08 -15.63 14.66
C SER A 185 -1.14 -15.49 15.58
N GLN A 186 -1.60 -16.59 16.18
CA GLN A 186 -2.75 -16.63 17.10
C GLN A 186 -2.53 -15.91 18.47
N SER A 187 -1.51 -15.07 18.59
CA SER A 187 -1.15 -14.44 19.86
C SER A 187 -2.10 -13.29 20.25
N SER A 188 -2.47 -13.27 21.53
CA SER A 188 -3.35 -12.28 22.14
C SER A 188 -2.68 -10.91 22.31
N GLY A 189 -3.22 -9.87 21.68
CA GLY A 189 -2.78 -8.48 21.83
C GLY A 189 -3.55 -7.51 20.93
N SER A 190 -3.45 -6.20 21.21
CA SER A 190 -3.78 -5.16 20.24
C SER A 190 -2.62 -5.08 19.24
N GLU A 191 -2.83 -5.70 18.08
CA GLU A 191 -1.83 -5.85 17.04
C GLU A 191 -2.08 -4.86 15.90
N CYS A 192 -1.00 -4.23 15.44
CA CYS A 192 -0.94 -3.32 14.31
C CYS A 192 -0.14 -3.97 13.18
N VAL A 193 -0.18 -3.41 11.97
CA VAL A 193 0.43 -4.09 10.81
C VAL A 193 1.52 -3.26 10.17
N GLY A 194 2.71 -3.84 10.12
CA GLY A 194 3.84 -3.35 9.37
C GLY A 194 3.98 -4.04 8.01
N MET A 195 4.25 -3.26 6.97
CA MET A 195 4.72 -3.76 5.68
C MET A 195 6.25 -3.71 5.64
N SER A 196 6.92 -4.73 5.09
CA SER A 196 8.37 -4.71 4.91
C SER A 196 8.78 -4.79 3.44
N ARG A 197 9.63 -3.85 3.00
CA ARG A 197 10.21 -3.85 1.64
C ARG A 197 11.12 -5.06 1.41
N ASN A 198 11.89 -5.45 2.42
CA ASN A 198 12.77 -6.62 2.36
C ASN A 198 12.01 -7.94 2.17
N ASN A 199 10.76 -7.98 2.62
CA ASN A 199 9.89 -9.14 2.42
C ASN A 199 8.94 -8.96 1.22
N SER A 200 9.39 -8.26 0.18
CA SER A 200 8.60 -8.01 -1.04
C SER A 200 7.24 -7.36 -0.78
N GLY A 201 7.15 -6.52 0.26
CA GLY A 201 5.90 -5.86 0.64
C GLY A 201 4.94 -6.69 1.45
N LYS A 202 5.33 -7.89 1.90
CA LYS A 202 4.48 -8.72 2.75
C LYS A 202 4.28 -8.08 4.12
N TRP A 203 3.14 -8.37 4.71
CA TRP A 203 2.68 -7.78 5.97
C TRP A 203 2.94 -8.72 7.14
N ALA A 204 3.23 -8.15 8.30
CA ALA A 204 3.34 -8.87 9.56
C ALA A 204 2.62 -8.06 10.65
N HIS A 205 2.09 -8.76 11.66
CA HIS A 205 1.64 -8.09 12.86
C HIS A 205 2.86 -7.58 13.63
N GLU A 206 2.69 -6.46 14.30
CA GLU A 206 3.69 -5.75 15.07
C GLU A 206 2.98 -5.08 16.25
N SER A 207 3.68 -4.97 17.38
CA SER A 207 3.17 -4.22 18.53
C SER A 207 2.92 -2.75 18.14
N CYS A 208 1.71 -2.25 18.43
CA CYS A 208 1.30 -0.88 18.09
C CYS A 208 2.16 0.22 18.75
N ASP A 209 2.86 -0.11 19.84
CA ASP A 209 3.73 0.81 20.59
C ASP A 209 5.09 1.03 19.92
N LEU A 210 5.45 0.19 18.94
CA LEU A 210 6.67 0.36 18.16
C LEU A 210 6.58 1.62 17.28
N LYS A 211 7.72 2.28 17.11
CA LYS A 211 7.82 3.49 16.30
C LYS A 211 8.38 3.17 14.93
N HIS A 212 7.55 3.31 13.89
CA HIS A 212 7.94 3.08 12.50
C HIS A 212 7.60 4.31 11.63
N PRO A 213 8.36 4.55 10.56
CA PRO A 213 7.89 5.29 9.39
C PRO A 213 6.57 4.71 8.88
N PHE A 214 5.81 5.49 8.12
CA PHE A 214 4.46 5.10 7.77
C PHE A 214 4.04 5.64 6.41
N ILE A 215 3.00 5.04 5.83
CA ILE A 215 2.46 5.46 4.54
C ILE A 215 1.06 6.01 4.77
N CYS A 216 0.81 7.24 4.32
CA CYS A 216 -0.54 7.81 4.26
C CYS A 216 -1.13 7.61 2.86
N HIS A 217 -2.45 7.49 2.76
CA HIS A 217 -3.17 7.64 1.49
C HIS A 217 -4.03 8.90 1.49
N GLY A 218 -4.30 9.41 0.28
CA GLY A 218 -5.24 10.50 0.09
C GLY A 218 -5.67 10.66 -1.36
N ASP A 219 -6.67 11.52 -1.56
CA ASP A 219 -7.15 11.88 -2.89
C ASP A 219 -6.15 12.77 -3.64
N ASP A 220 -6.27 12.78 -4.97
CA ASP A 220 -5.46 13.60 -5.90
C ASP A 220 -5.43 15.11 -5.56
N LYS A 221 -6.38 15.61 -4.76
CA LYS A 221 -6.41 17.01 -4.30
C LYS A 221 -5.53 17.27 -3.07
N LEU A 222 -5.32 16.26 -2.22
CA LEU A 222 -4.53 16.34 -0.99
C LEU A 222 -3.03 16.09 -1.25
N ILE A 223 -2.69 15.33 -2.29
CA ILE A 223 -1.30 14.94 -2.63
C ILE A 223 -0.77 15.72 -3.86
N LYS A 224 -1.26 16.94 -4.12
CA LYS A 224 -0.73 17.77 -5.22
C LYS A 224 0.65 18.34 -4.89
N LYS A 225 1.69 17.72 -5.42
CA LYS A 225 3.01 18.38 -5.58
C LYS A 225 2.88 19.51 -6.61
N GLN A 226 2.84 20.75 -6.14
CA GLN A 226 2.86 21.91 -7.02
C GLN A 226 4.31 22.30 -7.32
N ILE A 227 4.72 22.15 -8.58
CA ILE A 227 6.05 22.58 -9.03
C ILE A 227 5.96 24.05 -9.46
N VAL A 228 6.66 24.91 -8.72
CA VAL A 228 6.81 26.33 -9.06
C VAL A 228 8.17 26.53 -9.72
N LYS A 229 8.18 27.10 -10.93
CA LYS A 229 9.43 27.51 -11.58
C LYS A 229 9.79 28.93 -11.11
N LEU A 230 10.98 29.08 -10.57
CA LEU A 230 11.50 30.37 -10.11
C LEU A 230 12.53 30.91 -11.11
N LYS A 231 12.41 32.19 -11.42
CA LYS A 231 13.43 32.96 -12.15
C LYS A 231 13.97 34.02 -11.21
N LEU A 232 15.27 33.97 -10.93
CA LEU A 232 15.94 34.87 -10.00
C LEU A 232 17.08 35.57 -10.72
N SER A 233 17.31 36.84 -10.38
CA SER A 233 18.48 37.60 -10.82
C SER A 233 19.19 38.19 -9.62
N CYS A 234 20.51 38.08 -9.59
CA CYS A 234 21.33 38.69 -8.55
C CYS A 234 22.10 39.88 -9.11
N ASN A 235 22.13 40.97 -8.35
CA ASN A 235 23.00 42.10 -8.62
C ASN A 235 24.29 41.94 -7.78
N GLY A 236 25.32 41.30 -8.34
CA GLY A 236 26.62 41.07 -7.68
C GLY A 236 27.17 39.65 -7.85
N LYS A 237 28.24 39.31 -7.11
CA LYS A 237 28.77 37.93 -7.06
C LYS A 237 27.89 37.07 -6.15
N CYS A 238 26.81 36.51 -6.69
CA CYS A 238 26.03 35.47 -6.02
C CYS A 238 26.16 34.14 -6.76
N THR A 239 26.15 33.04 -6.03
CA THR A 239 26.07 31.68 -6.56
C THR A 239 24.76 31.08 -6.08
N LEU A 240 23.72 31.06 -6.92
CA LEU A 240 22.38 30.57 -6.53
C LEU A 240 22.37 29.09 -6.08
N ASN A 241 23.38 28.31 -6.45
CA ASN A 241 23.58 26.94 -5.98
C ASN A 241 24.33 26.83 -4.63
N ASP A 242 24.66 27.95 -3.98
CA ASP A 242 25.18 27.97 -2.61
C ASP A 242 24.10 27.47 -1.62
N PRO A 243 24.39 26.49 -0.75
CA PRO A 243 23.42 25.95 0.20
C PRO A 243 22.78 27.01 1.09
N SER A 244 23.55 28.00 1.54
CA SER A 244 23.07 29.07 2.43
C SER A 244 22.06 29.96 1.72
N ILE A 245 22.30 30.26 0.43
CA ILE A 245 21.39 31.04 -0.41
C ILE A 245 20.11 30.24 -0.71
N GLN A 246 20.25 28.95 -1.04
CA GLN A 246 19.11 28.04 -1.25
C GLN A 246 18.20 27.95 -0.03
N THR A 247 18.78 27.82 1.16
CA THR A 247 18.03 27.78 2.42
C THR A 247 17.33 29.11 2.70
N ALA A 248 18.00 30.25 2.47
CA ALA A 248 17.40 31.56 2.66
C ALA A 248 16.19 31.78 1.75
N ILE A 249 16.28 31.40 0.47
CA ILE A 249 15.17 31.50 -0.50
C ILE A 249 13.99 30.62 -0.08
N LEU A 250 14.23 29.38 0.36
CA LEU A 250 13.15 28.50 0.83
C LEU A 250 12.42 29.09 2.04
N ASN A 251 13.17 29.66 2.99
CA ASN A 251 12.58 30.30 4.17
C ASN A 251 11.71 31.50 3.78
N GLU A 252 12.17 32.34 2.84
CA GLU A 252 11.42 33.50 2.36
C GLU A 252 10.12 33.09 1.65
N ILE A 253 10.17 32.06 0.80
CA ILE A 253 8.98 31.50 0.14
C ILE A 253 8.00 30.95 1.19
N SER A 254 8.52 30.24 2.21
CA SER A 254 7.71 29.69 3.30
C SER A 254 6.95 30.81 4.05
N GLU A 255 7.65 31.87 4.46
CA GLU A 255 7.03 33.02 5.13
C GLU A 255 6.01 33.73 4.24
N LYS A 256 6.29 33.86 2.93
CA LYS A 256 5.36 34.48 2.01
C LYS A 256 4.07 33.67 1.86
N MET A 257 4.16 32.35 1.78
CA MET A 257 2.97 31.49 1.72
C MET A 257 2.13 31.60 2.99
N LYS A 258 2.75 31.64 4.18
CA LYS A 258 2.05 31.91 5.45
C LYS A 258 1.28 33.23 5.40
N SER A 259 1.91 34.29 4.90
CA SER A 259 1.28 35.62 4.80
C SER A 259 0.07 35.68 3.86
N MET A 260 -0.04 34.73 2.92
CA MET A 260 -1.13 34.66 1.94
C MET A 260 -2.31 33.79 2.41
N GLY A 261 -2.31 33.33 3.66
CA GLY A 261 -3.35 32.44 4.18
C GLY A 261 -3.31 31.03 3.58
N LEU A 262 -2.22 30.69 2.88
CA LEU A 262 -1.89 29.34 2.48
C LEU A 262 -1.21 28.68 3.69
N GLU A 263 -1.98 28.46 4.76
CA GLU A 263 -1.49 27.73 5.93
C GLU A 263 -1.04 26.34 5.47
N SER A 264 0.26 26.08 5.56
CA SER A 264 0.83 24.91 4.94
C SER A 264 1.76 24.18 5.91
N ASP A 265 1.34 22.99 6.30
CA ASP A 265 2.21 21.85 6.61
C ASP A 265 2.96 21.36 5.34
N SER A 266 3.12 22.19 4.31
CA SER A 266 3.70 21.81 3.02
C SER A 266 5.23 21.80 3.11
N LYS A 267 5.81 20.63 2.87
CA LYS A 267 7.26 20.45 2.76
C LYS A 267 7.75 21.02 1.42
N ILE A 268 8.31 22.22 1.45
CA ILE A 268 8.97 22.84 0.29
C ILE A 268 10.37 22.25 0.17
N SER A 269 10.75 21.80 -1.03
CA SER A 269 12.09 21.31 -1.30
C SER A 269 12.51 21.63 -2.72
N TRP A 270 13.81 21.81 -2.93
CA TRP A 270 14.38 21.95 -4.26
C TRP A 270 14.27 20.66 -5.07
N ARG A 271 13.95 20.80 -6.36
CA ARG A 271 14.12 19.74 -7.35
C ARG A 271 15.52 19.88 -7.98
N LYS A 272 16.37 18.87 -7.81
CA LYS A 272 17.69 18.82 -8.46
C LYS A 272 17.58 18.30 -9.89
N GLY A 273 18.38 18.86 -10.80
CA GLY A 273 18.57 18.34 -12.15
C GLY A 273 19.49 17.12 -12.18
N GLU A 274 19.75 16.57 -13.36
CA GLU A 274 20.63 15.40 -13.55
C GLU A 274 22.07 15.64 -13.06
N GLY A 275 22.53 16.89 -13.07
CA GLY A 275 23.85 17.29 -12.53
C GLY A 275 23.87 17.60 -11.03
N GLY A 276 22.78 17.38 -10.29
CA GLY A 276 22.67 17.69 -8.87
C GLY A 276 22.45 19.18 -8.54
N GLU A 277 22.55 20.06 -9.53
CA GLU A 277 22.27 21.50 -9.42
C GLU A 277 20.77 21.79 -9.37
N VAL A 278 20.40 22.88 -8.69
CA VAL A 278 19.02 23.34 -8.55
C VAL A 278 18.72 24.45 -9.55
N PHE A 279 19.61 25.45 -9.61
CA PHE A 279 19.51 26.57 -10.52
C PHE A 279 20.45 26.37 -11.71
N HIS A 280 19.94 26.60 -12.91
CA HIS A 280 20.70 26.54 -14.15
C HIS A 280 20.72 27.94 -14.76
N GLN A 281 21.89 28.38 -15.23
CA GLN A 281 22.01 29.68 -15.88
C GLN A 281 21.32 29.65 -17.25
N GLU A 282 20.43 30.61 -17.50
CA GLU A 282 19.73 30.72 -18.77
C GLU A 282 20.71 31.32 -19.81
N ILE A 283 21.26 30.49 -20.70
CA ILE A 283 22.11 30.96 -21.80
C ILE A 283 21.20 31.49 -22.90
N ASN A 284 21.09 32.81 -23.01
CA ASN A 284 20.43 33.44 -24.15
C ASN A 284 21.35 33.36 -25.38
N HIS A 285 21.01 32.49 -26.33
CA HIS A 285 21.59 32.55 -27.68
C HIS A 285 21.00 33.72 -28.47
N THR A 286 21.39 34.94 -28.14
CA THR A 286 21.17 36.11 -28.99
C THR A 286 22.35 37.08 -28.92
N ALA A 287 23.36 36.83 -29.76
CA ALA A 287 24.12 37.86 -30.48
C ALA A 287 25.21 37.19 -31.34
N SER A 288 24.92 36.97 -32.63
CA SER A 288 25.99 37.03 -33.63
C SER A 288 26.31 38.49 -33.85
N SER A 289 27.58 38.83 -33.64
CA SER A 289 28.23 40.07 -33.99
C SER A 289 27.82 40.60 -35.37
N ASN A 290 27.52 41.89 -35.46
CA ASN A 290 28.29 42.76 -36.35
C ASN A 290 28.18 44.22 -35.95
N ASN A 291 29.35 44.78 -35.69
CA ASN A 291 29.60 46.20 -35.59
C ASN A 291 29.18 46.90 -36.88
N THR A 292 28.38 47.95 -36.76
CA THR A 292 28.62 49.18 -37.54
C THR A 292 28.01 50.37 -36.81
N CYS A 293 28.88 51.29 -36.40
CA CYS A 293 28.52 52.65 -36.06
C CYS A 293 28.27 53.41 -37.36
N ASN A 294 27.20 54.20 -37.45
CA ASN A 294 27.27 55.47 -38.19
C ASN A 294 26.24 56.47 -37.67
N LYS A 295 26.72 57.70 -37.59
CA LYS A 295 26.10 58.90 -37.05
C LYS A 295 25.70 59.82 -38.21
N LYS A 296 24.41 60.02 -38.43
CA LYS A 296 23.75 61.30 -38.73
C LYS A 296 22.24 61.10 -38.74
#